data_AF-A0AA37L703-F1
#
_entry.id   AF-A0AA37L703-F1
#
_cell.length_a   1.000
_cell.length_b   1.000
_cell.length_c   1.000
_cell.angle_alpha   90.00
_cell.angle_beta   90.00
_cell.angle_gamma   90.00
#
_symmetry.space_group_name_H-M   'P 1'
#
loop_
_entity.id
_entity.type
_entity.pdbx_description
1 polymer ?
#
loop_
_entity_poly.entity_id
_entity_poly.type
_entity_poly.pdbx_seq_one_letter_code
_entity_poly.pdbx_strand_id
1 'polypeptide(L)'
;MNLGHRRLVCFVDALDECDEEQVREMVTYFEELGYEATAEGVHLQICFSSRHYPHIEIQNGLKLTLENQPGHEQDLEKYVRNCLRVGKRSDAEDIKIGVLEKANGVFMWVVLVVDILNKEYARGQIAAAKRKLGEIPSRLSDLFKDILRRDNENMDDLLLCIQWILYAKRPLLREEFYFAMLSELPTEELAIYDPKKITGDDLHLFVISSSKGLAEITKSKNATIQFIHESTMEYWSFGPNLGSSSRA
;
A
#
# COMPACT_ATOMS: atom_id res chain seq x y z
N MET A 1 28.88 -23.83 4.19
CA MET A 1 27.96 -24.36 3.16
C MET A 1 28.50 -23.91 1.82
N ASN A 2 28.72 -24.81 0.85
CA ASN A 2 29.26 -24.44 -0.46
C ASN A 2 28.12 -24.25 -1.48
N LEU A 3 27.98 -23.04 -2.03
CA LEU A 3 26.96 -22.69 -3.03
C LEU A 3 27.21 -23.39 -4.38
N GLY A 4 28.45 -23.79 -4.67
CA GLY A 4 28.83 -24.39 -5.94
C GLY A 4 28.48 -23.45 -7.10
N HIS A 5 27.88 -23.99 -8.17
CA HIS A 5 27.44 -23.22 -9.35
C HIS A 5 26.05 -22.58 -9.22
N ARG A 6 25.47 -22.54 -8.01
CA ARG A 6 24.11 -22.00 -7.82
C ARG A 6 24.15 -20.48 -7.69
N ARG A 7 23.22 -19.82 -8.36
CA ARG A 7 22.96 -18.38 -8.21
C ARG A 7 22.14 -18.11 -6.96
N LEU A 8 22.55 -17.14 -6.15
CA LEU A 8 21.80 -16.61 -5.02
C LEU A 8 21.33 -15.20 -5.35
N VAL A 9 20.05 -14.92 -5.10
CA VAL A 9 19.46 -13.58 -5.24
C VAL A 9 18.79 -13.21 -3.93
N CYS A 10 19.20 -12.08 -3.35
CA CYS A 10 18.65 -11.53 -2.11
C CYS A 10 17.83 -10.29 -2.45
N PHE A 11 16.58 -10.25 -1.99
CA PHE A 11 15.75 -9.05 -2.00
C PHE A 11 15.56 -8.62 -0.56
N VAL A 12 16.00 -7.40 -0.25
CA VAL A 12 15.84 -6.80 1.05
C VAL A 12 14.94 -5.58 0.86
N ASP A 13 13.75 -5.67 1.41
CA ASP A 13 12.69 -4.69 1.21
C ASP A 13 12.69 -3.66 2.36
N ALA A 14 12.33 -2.42 2.03
CA ALA A 14 12.06 -1.32 2.96
C ALA A 14 13.17 -1.03 3.98
N LEU A 15 14.38 -0.75 3.48
CA LEU A 15 15.51 -0.40 4.36
C LEU A 15 15.23 0.82 5.25
N ASP A 16 14.41 1.75 4.79
CA ASP A 16 14.03 2.95 5.54
C ASP A 16 13.23 2.69 6.82
N GLU A 17 12.71 1.48 7.01
CA GLU A 17 11.99 1.08 8.23
C GLU A 17 12.91 0.59 9.36
N CYS A 18 14.19 0.36 9.05
CA CYS A 18 15.17 -0.15 10.00
C CYS A 18 15.97 0.99 10.63
N ASP A 19 16.63 0.68 11.75
CA ASP A 19 17.57 1.62 12.37
C ASP A 19 18.70 1.99 11.40
N GLU A 20 18.99 3.28 11.30
CA GLU A 20 19.90 3.82 10.28
C GLU A 20 21.34 3.31 10.44
N GLU A 21 21.81 3.06 11.66
CA GLU A 21 23.15 2.49 11.89
C GLU A 21 23.18 1.02 11.45
N GLN A 22 22.16 0.24 11.81
CA GLN A 22 22.03 -1.17 11.40
C GLN A 22 21.95 -1.33 9.88
N VAL A 23 21.22 -0.43 9.21
CA VAL A 23 21.11 -0.44 7.74
C VAL A 23 22.47 -0.18 7.10
N ARG A 24 23.23 0.80 7.59
CA ARG A 24 24.58 1.09 7.09
C ARG A 24 25.51 -0.10 7.25
N GLU A 25 25.55 -0.70 8.44
CA GLU A 25 26.36 -1.90 8.71
C GLU A 25 25.98 -3.05 7.76
N MET A 26 24.69 -3.28 7.57
CA MET A 26 24.19 -4.33 6.69
C MET A 26 24.55 -4.08 5.22
N VAL A 27 24.41 -2.83 4.74
CA VAL A 27 24.79 -2.47 3.36
C VAL A 27 26.28 -2.69 3.13
N THR A 28 27.13 -2.21 4.05
CA THR A 28 28.59 -2.43 3.97
C THR A 28 28.93 -3.92 3.92
N TYR A 29 28.32 -4.72 4.80
CA TYR A 29 28.51 -6.17 4.79
C TYR A 29 28.13 -6.81 3.44
N PHE A 30 27.01 -6.41 2.85
CA PHE A 30 26.57 -6.93 1.55
C PHE A 30 27.47 -6.47 0.38
N GLU A 31 28.05 -5.27 0.45
CA GLU A 31 29.03 -4.81 -0.53
C GLU A 31 30.32 -5.65 -0.46
N GLU A 32 30.84 -5.90 0.75
CA GLU A 32 31.99 -6.78 0.97
C GLU A 32 31.71 -8.21 0.47
N LEU A 33 30.54 -8.75 0.81
CA LEU A 33 30.12 -10.07 0.36
C LEU A 33 29.98 -10.15 -1.18
N GLY A 34 29.52 -9.09 -1.83
CA GLY A 34 29.45 -8.99 -3.28
C GLY A 34 30.83 -9.02 -3.94
N TYR A 35 31.81 -8.34 -3.33
CA TYR A 35 33.20 -8.35 -3.76
C TYR A 35 33.82 -9.75 -3.65
N GLU A 36 33.68 -10.40 -2.50
CA GLU A 36 34.17 -11.76 -2.26
C GLU A 36 33.53 -12.77 -3.22
N ALA A 37 32.20 -12.71 -3.38
CA ALA A 37 31.48 -13.57 -4.30
C ALA A 37 31.99 -13.42 -5.74
N THR A 38 32.28 -12.19 -6.18
CA THR A 38 32.85 -11.94 -7.50
C THR A 38 34.25 -12.55 -7.64
N ALA A 39 35.10 -12.41 -6.62
CA ALA A 39 36.45 -12.96 -6.60
C ALA A 39 36.47 -14.50 -6.62
N GLU A 40 35.50 -15.15 -5.97
CA GLU A 40 35.36 -16.61 -5.94
C GLU A 40 34.55 -17.17 -7.12
N GLY A 41 34.05 -16.32 -8.04
CA GLY A 41 33.23 -16.74 -9.17
C GLY A 41 31.83 -17.21 -8.79
N VAL A 42 31.33 -16.79 -7.62
CA VAL A 42 29.98 -17.07 -7.13
C VAL A 42 28.98 -16.05 -7.70
N HIS A 43 27.86 -16.54 -8.22
CA HIS A 43 26.79 -15.69 -8.75
C HIS A 43 25.87 -15.18 -7.63
N LEU A 44 26.25 -14.07 -7.01
CA LEU A 44 25.45 -13.37 -6.00
C LEU A 44 24.83 -12.09 -6.57
N GLN A 45 23.55 -11.85 -6.29
CA GLN A 45 22.87 -10.60 -6.59
C GLN A 45 22.04 -10.13 -5.41
N ILE A 46 22.12 -8.85 -5.11
CA ILE A 46 21.42 -8.25 -3.97
C ILE A 46 20.66 -7.03 -4.49
N CYS A 47 19.39 -6.92 -4.10
CA CYS A 47 18.53 -5.81 -4.44
C CYS A 47 17.93 -5.25 -3.16
N PHE A 48 18.19 -3.97 -2.92
CA PHE A 48 17.63 -3.19 -1.82
C PHE A 48 16.50 -2.32 -2.34
N SER A 49 15.40 -2.24 -1.61
CA SER A 49 14.40 -1.19 -1.79
C SER A 49 14.42 -0.24 -0.60
N SER A 50 14.19 1.05 -0.84
CA SER A 50 14.15 2.08 0.19
C SER A 50 13.45 3.31 -0.35
N ARG A 51 12.89 4.13 0.55
CA ARG A 51 12.55 5.53 0.25
C ARG A 51 13.80 6.40 0.15
N HIS A 52 13.60 7.65 -0.27
CA HIS A 52 14.67 8.66 -0.36
C HIS A 52 15.28 9.05 0.98
N TYR A 53 14.50 8.91 2.06
CA TYR A 53 14.92 9.21 3.42
C TYR A 53 14.63 8.00 4.32
N PRO A 54 15.58 7.58 5.19
CA PRO A 54 16.95 8.09 5.29
C PRO A 54 17.77 7.81 4.02
N HIS A 55 18.76 8.66 3.74
CA HIS A 55 19.60 8.48 2.56
C HIS A 55 20.61 7.37 2.81
N ILE A 56 20.46 6.27 2.06
CA ILE A 56 21.37 5.13 2.10
C ILE A 56 22.31 5.22 0.90
N GLU A 57 23.60 5.39 1.19
CA GLU A 57 24.65 5.40 0.17
C GLU A 57 25.09 3.96 -0.13
N ILE A 58 25.09 3.59 -1.40
CA ILE A 58 25.64 2.33 -1.91
C ILE A 58 26.76 2.72 -2.86
N GLN A 59 28.00 2.37 -2.51
CA GLN A 59 29.17 2.75 -3.29
C GLN A 59 29.26 1.93 -4.58
N ASN A 60 28.98 0.63 -4.48
CA ASN A 60 29.15 -0.33 -5.56
C ASN A 60 27.81 -0.97 -5.94
N GLY A 61 26.96 -0.20 -6.64
CA GLY A 61 25.64 -0.70 -7.04
C GLY A 61 24.96 0.13 -8.12
N LEU A 62 23.89 -0.45 -8.67
CA LEU A 62 22.97 0.25 -9.57
C LEU A 62 21.84 0.87 -8.74
N LYS A 63 21.71 2.20 -8.78
CA LYS A 63 20.59 2.90 -8.17
C LYS A 63 19.47 3.10 -9.19
N LEU A 64 18.29 2.58 -8.89
CA LEU A 64 17.07 2.78 -9.68
C LEU A 64 16.08 3.61 -8.86
N THR A 65 15.82 4.84 -9.31
CA THR A 65 14.74 5.67 -8.77
C THR A 65 13.48 5.43 -9.59
N LEU A 66 12.47 4.81 -8.97
CA LEU A 66 11.27 4.29 -9.67
C LEU A 66 10.51 5.38 -10.42
N GLU A 67 10.26 6.53 -9.78
CA GLU A 67 9.52 7.64 -10.38
C GLU A 67 10.27 8.33 -11.53
N ASN A 68 11.58 8.09 -11.65
CA ASN A 68 12.41 8.60 -12.75
C ASN A 68 12.61 7.56 -13.85
N GLN A 69 12.07 6.34 -13.70
CA GLN A 69 12.22 5.31 -14.74
C GLN A 69 11.35 5.64 -15.95
N PRO A 70 11.87 5.44 -17.18
CA PRO A 70 11.04 5.50 -18.38
C PRO A 70 9.88 4.50 -18.26
N GLY A 71 8.65 4.95 -18.50
CA GLY A 71 7.45 4.13 -18.36
C GLY A 71 6.58 4.47 -17.16
N HIS A 72 7.10 5.15 -16.12
CA HIS A 72 6.36 5.39 -14.88
C HIS A 72 5.05 6.18 -15.11
N GLU A 73 5.12 7.29 -15.85
CA GLU A 73 3.94 8.07 -16.22
C GLU A 73 2.98 7.26 -17.09
N GLN A 74 3.50 6.48 -18.03
CA GLN A 74 2.70 5.63 -18.91
C GLN A 74 1.98 4.52 -18.14
N ASP A 75 2.58 3.99 -17.08
CA ASP A 75 1.98 2.98 -16.21
C ASP A 75 0.86 3.58 -15.36
N LEU A 76 1.01 4.81 -14.86
CA LEU A 76 -0.06 5.56 -14.21
C LEU A 76 -1.23 5.81 -15.17
N GLU A 77 -0.95 6.32 -16.37
CA GLU A 77 -1.95 6.53 -17.41
C GLU A 77 -2.71 5.25 -17.76
N LYS A 78 -1.96 4.15 -17.94
CA LYS A 78 -2.51 2.84 -18.25
C LYS A 78 -3.38 2.32 -17.12
N TYR A 79 -2.96 2.49 -15.87
CA TYR A 79 -3.75 2.12 -14.70
C TYR A 79 -5.06 2.91 -14.65
N VAL A 80 -5.00 4.25 -14.71
CA VAL A 80 -6.20 5.10 -14.71
C VAL A 80 -7.14 4.71 -15.84
N ARG A 81 -6.61 4.52 -17.06
CA ARG A 81 -7.41 4.16 -18.24
C ARG A 81 -8.14 2.81 -18.07
N ASN A 82 -7.48 1.83 -17.46
CA ASN A 82 -8.02 0.48 -17.33
C ASN A 82 -8.94 0.32 -16.10
N CYS A 83 -8.66 1.04 -15.02
CA CYS A 83 -9.33 0.87 -13.74
C CYS A 83 -10.44 1.89 -13.47
N LEU A 84 -10.39 3.08 -14.09
CA LEU A 84 -11.43 4.09 -13.95
C LEU A 84 -12.63 3.75 -14.85
N ARG A 85 -13.75 3.39 -14.23
CA ARG A 85 -14.97 2.89 -14.88
C ARG A 85 -15.93 4.02 -15.27
N VAL A 86 -15.41 4.98 -16.04
CA VAL A 86 -16.15 6.17 -16.54
C VAL A 86 -17.08 5.86 -17.73
N GLY A 87 -16.87 4.75 -18.44
CA GLY A 87 -17.60 4.42 -19.67
C GLY A 87 -17.23 5.34 -20.86
N LYS A 88 -18.04 5.34 -21.92
CA LYS A 88 -17.83 6.15 -23.15
C LYS A 88 -18.37 7.58 -23.02
N ARG A 89 -18.14 8.24 -21.90
CA ARG A 89 -18.69 9.58 -21.62
C ARG A 89 -17.77 10.67 -22.14
N SER A 90 -18.33 11.81 -22.55
CA SER A 90 -17.59 12.92 -23.13
C SER A 90 -16.61 13.59 -22.16
N ASP A 91 -16.86 13.46 -20.86
CA ASP A 91 -16.04 14.04 -19.79
C ASP A 91 -15.08 13.04 -19.12
N ALA A 92 -15.05 11.81 -19.62
CA ALA A 92 -14.16 10.77 -19.13
C ALA A 92 -12.69 11.19 -19.21
N GLU A 93 -12.31 11.92 -20.26
CA GLU A 93 -10.91 12.29 -20.48
C GLU A 93 -10.46 13.41 -19.54
N ASP A 94 -11.28 14.45 -19.33
CA ASP A 94 -11.00 15.52 -18.37
C ASP A 94 -10.70 14.97 -16.96
N ILE A 95 -11.45 13.95 -16.55
CA ILE A 95 -11.27 13.31 -15.24
C ILE A 95 -9.95 12.54 -15.19
N LYS A 96 -9.60 11.80 -16.25
CA LYS A 96 -8.32 11.07 -16.27
C LYS A 96 -7.15 12.02 -16.18
N ILE A 97 -7.20 13.13 -16.94
CA ILE A 97 -6.18 14.19 -16.89
C ILE A 97 -6.08 14.74 -15.47
N GLY A 98 -7.20 15.14 -14.87
CA GLY A 98 -7.21 15.68 -13.51
C GLY A 98 -6.71 14.69 -12.43
N VAL A 99 -6.94 13.38 -12.61
CA VAL A 99 -6.38 12.34 -11.72
C VAL A 99 -4.85 12.29 -11.86
N LEU A 100 -4.34 12.24 -13.09
CA LEU A 100 -2.90 12.14 -13.35
C LEU A 100 -2.13 13.38 -12.87
N GLU A 101 -2.66 14.58 -13.13
CA GLU A 101 -2.08 15.84 -12.68
C GLU A 101 -1.97 15.91 -11.15
N LYS A 102 -3.02 15.47 -10.44
CA LYS A 102 -3.05 15.53 -8.97
C LYS A 102 -2.27 14.42 -8.29
N ALA A 103 -2.06 13.29 -8.98
CA ALA A 103 -1.31 12.16 -8.44
C ALA A 103 0.16 12.48 -8.17
N ASN A 104 0.75 13.42 -8.94
CA ASN A 104 2.15 13.82 -8.83
C ASN A 104 3.11 12.60 -8.78
N GLY A 105 2.87 11.62 -9.64
CA GLY A 105 3.67 10.39 -9.73
C GLY A 105 3.41 9.34 -8.64
N VAL A 106 2.50 9.58 -7.68
CA VAL A 106 2.25 8.66 -6.56
C VAL A 106 1.21 7.61 -6.93
N PHE A 107 1.66 6.38 -7.21
CA PHE A 107 0.79 5.28 -7.65
C PHE A 107 -0.30 4.94 -6.63
N MET A 108 0.03 4.92 -5.34
CA MET A 108 -0.92 4.64 -4.27
C MET A 108 -2.06 5.66 -4.22
N TRP A 109 -1.75 6.94 -4.48
CA TRP A 109 -2.76 8.00 -4.57
C TRP A 109 -3.74 7.71 -5.71
N VAL A 110 -3.24 7.31 -6.88
CA VAL A 110 -4.08 6.95 -8.03
C VAL A 110 -5.00 5.78 -7.71
N VAL A 111 -4.48 4.72 -7.09
CA VAL A 111 -5.27 3.54 -6.70
C VAL A 111 -6.46 3.94 -5.83
N LEU A 112 -6.22 4.74 -4.78
CA LEU A 112 -7.24 5.20 -3.85
C LEU A 112 -8.27 6.11 -4.53
N VAL A 113 -7.81 7.09 -5.30
CA VAL A 113 -8.70 8.06 -5.95
C VAL A 113 -9.55 7.41 -7.04
N VAL A 114 -9.01 6.47 -7.81
CA VAL A 114 -9.78 5.72 -8.80
C VAL A 114 -10.91 4.93 -8.12
N ASP A 115 -10.67 4.30 -6.96
CA ASP A 115 -11.72 3.61 -6.22
C ASP A 115 -12.81 4.58 -5.71
N ILE A 116 -12.41 5.72 -5.13
CA ILE A 116 -13.34 6.76 -4.68
C ILE A 116 -14.22 7.25 -5.84
N LEU A 117 -13.62 7.54 -7.00
CA LEU A 117 -14.37 8.01 -8.16
C LEU A 117 -15.28 6.93 -8.72
N ASN A 118 -14.82 5.67 -8.78
CA ASN A 118 -15.63 4.55 -9.24
C ASN A 118 -16.91 4.37 -8.43
N LYS A 119 -16.87 4.57 -7.10
CA LYS A 119 -18.05 4.55 -6.23
C LYS A 119 -19.08 5.63 -6.62
N GLU A 120 -18.62 6.84 -6.91
CA GLU A 120 -19.50 7.93 -7.37
C GLU A 120 -20.08 7.66 -8.77
N TYR A 121 -19.28 7.09 -9.68
CA TYR A 121 -19.75 6.67 -11.00
C TYR A 121 -20.79 5.55 -10.94
N ALA A 122 -20.61 4.58 -10.05
CA ALA A 122 -21.56 3.49 -9.83
C ALA A 122 -22.92 4.01 -9.34
N ARG A 123 -22.94 5.13 -8.59
CA ARG A 123 -24.15 5.84 -8.15
C ARG A 123 -24.77 6.73 -9.24
N GLY A 124 -24.15 6.82 -10.42
CA GLY A 124 -24.58 7.70 -11.50
C GLY A 124 -24.29 9.19 -11.27
N GLN A 125 -23.55 9.56 -10.22
CA GLN A 125 -23.34 10.95 -9.81
C GLN A 125 -22.10 11.58 -10.45
N ILE A 126 -22.16 11.86 -11.75
CA ILE A 126 -21.01 12.37 -12.54
C ILE A 126 -20.51 13.73 -12.04
N ALA A 127 -21.43 14.67 -11.83
CA ALA A 127 -21.09 16.00 -11.32
C ALA A 127 -20.49 15.91 -9.91
N ALA A 128 -20.93 14.93 -9.10
CA ALA A 128 -20.32 14.67 -7.80
C ALA A 128 -18.90 14.13 -7.94
N ALA A 129 -18.63 13.20 -8.87
CA ALA A 129 -17.28 12.70 -9.13
C ALA A 129 -16.31 13.82 -9.56
N LYS A 130 -16.72 14.71 -10.47
CA LYS A 130 -15.94 15.90 -10.87
C LYS A 130 -15.63 16.81 -9.68
N ARG A 131 -16.65 17.17 -8.90
CA ARG A 131 -16.49 17.99 -7.70
C ARG A 131 -15.57 17.31 -6.68
N LYS A 132 -15.76 16.01 -6.47
CA LYS A 132 -14.97 15.19 -5.55
C LYS A 132 -13.50 15.19 -5.94
N LEU A 133 -13.17 14.99 -7.22
CA LEU A 133 -11.80 15.08 -7.71
C LEU A 133 -11.18 16.46 -7.41
N GLY A 134 -11.95 17.54 -7.57
CA GLY A 134 -11.52 18.89 -7.19
C GLY A 134 -11.18 19.02 -5.70
N GLU A 135 -12.00 18.44 -4.83
CA GLU A 135 -11.84 18.50 -3.37
C GLU A 135 -10.78 17.55 -2.80
N ILE A 136 -10.43 16.46 -3.51
CA ILE A 136 -9.41 15.50 -3.05
C ILE A 136 -8.04 16.21 -2.97
N PRO A 137 -7.31 16.13 -1.85
CA PRO A 137 -5.97 16.71 -1.76
C PRO A 137 -4.94 15.89 -2.57
N SER A 138 -3.95 16.56 -3.15
CA SER A 138 -2.87 15.89 -3.93
C SER A 138 -1.86 15.16 -3.05
N ARG A 139 -1.67 15.59 -1.79
CA ARG A 139 -0.74 14.93 -0.87
C ARG A 139 -1.39 13.64 -0.31
N LEU A 140 -0.69 12.51 -0.41
CA LEU A 140 -1.20 11.21 0.03
C LEU A 140 -1.61 11.20 1.52
N SER A 141 -0.83 11.83 2.40
CA SER A 141 -1.17 11.93 3.83
C SER A 141 -2.47 12.70 4.08
N ASP A 142 -2.75 13.73 3.27
CA ASP A 142 -3.99 14.49 3.38
C ASP A 142 -5.16 13.74 2.76
N LEU A 143 -4.90 12.93 1.72
CA LEU A 143 -5.90 12.00 1.17
C LEU A 143 -6.29 10.96 2.21
N PHE A 144 -5.36 10.41 2.99
CA PHE A 144 -5.70 9.54 4.12
C PHE A 144 -6.60 10.28 5.12
N LYS A 145 -6.21 11.49 5.58
CA LYS A 145 -7.06 12.31 6.48
C LYS A 145 -8.48 12.51 5.93
N ASP A 146 -8.57 12.74 4.63
CA ASP A 146 -9.82 13.01 3.94
C ASP A 146 -10.69 11.74 3.80
N ILE A 147 -10.10 10.58 3.49
CA ILE A 147 -10.78 9.27 3.51
C ILE A 147 -11.41 9.00 4.88
N LEU A 148 -10.71 9.37 5.95
CA LEU A 148 -11.18 9.17 7.34
C LEU A 148 -12.29 10.12 7.76
N ARG A 149 -12.36 11.31 7.15
CA ARG A 149 -13.35 12.32 7.53
C ARG A 149 -14.61 12.27 6.68
N ARG A 150 -14.53 11.69 5.48
CA ARG A 150 -15.60 11.79 4.48
C ARG A 150 -16.74 10.81 4.65
N ASP A 151 -16.53 9.74 5.42
CA ASP A 151 -17.47 8.64 5.48
C ASP A 151 -17.70 8.23 6.92
N ASN A 152 -18.66 8.90 7.57
CA ASN A 152 -19.08 8.61 8.96
C ASN A 152 -19.78 7.24 9.08
N GLU A 153 -20.11 6.57 7.98
CA GLU A 153 -20.60 5.21 8.02
C GLU A 153 -19.43 4.26 8.34
N ASN A 154 -19.60 3.39 9.33
CA ASN A 154 -18.64 2.34 9.69
C ASN A 154 -17.23 2.86 10.06
N MET A 155 -17.14 4.03 10.70
CA MET A 155 -15.87 4.53 11.25
C MET A 155 -15.35 3.68 12.41
N ASP A 156 -16.26 3.09 13.18
CA ASP A 156 -15.90 2.16 14.26
C ASP A 156 -15.25 0.90 13.68
N ASP A 157 -15.80 0.33 12.60
CA ASP A 157 -15.18 -0.78 11.87
C ASP A 157 -13.79 -0.40 11.35
N LEU A 158 -13.64 0.79 10.77
CA LEU A 158 -12.34 1.23 10.26
C LEU A 158 -11.31 1.36 11.38
N LEU A 159 -11.68 1.97 12.50
CA LEU A 159 -10.81 2.12 13.65
C LEU A 159 -10.38 0.76 14.19
N LEU A 160 -11.33 -0.16 14.37
CA LEU A 160 -11.09 -1.51 14.86
C LEU A 160 -10.21 -2.30 13.88
N CYS A 161 -10.44 -2.18 12.58
CA CYS A 161 -9.60 -2.74 11.52
C CYS A 161 -8.14 -2.27 11.66
N ILE A 162 -7.94 -0.95 11.79
CA ILE A 162 -6.61 -0.35 11.93
C ILE A 162 -5.92 -0.86 13.20
N GLN A 163 -6.65 -0.89 14.32
CA GLN A 163 -6.13 -1.38 15.60
C GLN A 163 -5.68 -2.85 15.49
N TRP A 164 -6.47 -3.71 14.86
CA TRP A 164 -6.12 -5.11 14.69
C TRP A 164 -4.92 -5.32 13.78
N ILE A 165 -4.79 -4.53 12.70
CA ILE A 165 -3.63 -4.64 11.80
C ILE A 165 -2.34 -4.14 12.49
N LEU A 166 -2.42 -3.05 13.27
CA LEU A 166 -1.24 -2.45 13.91
C LEU A 166 -0.78 -3.16 15.19
N TYR A 167 -1.73 -3.57 16.03
CA TYR A 167 -1.43 -4.02 17.41
C TYR A 167 -1.54 -5.54 17.59
N ALA A 168 -1.96 -6.29 16.57
CA ALA A 168 -1.90 -7.74 16.64
C ALA A 168 -0.43 -8.21 16.77
N LYS A 169 -0.20 -9.22 17.62
CA LYS A 169 1.13 -9.79 17.85
C LYS A 169 1.80 -10.35 16.58
N ARG A 170 0.99 -10.65 15.56
CA ARG A 170 1.39 -11.09 14.24
C ARG A 170 0.29 -10.71 13.24
N PRO A 171 0.59 -10.67 11.93
CA PRO A 171 -0.45 -10.54 10.91
C PRO A 171 -1.56 -11.58 11.09
N LEU A 172 -2.81 -11.10 11.04
CA LEU A 172 -4.00 -11.93 11.23
C LEU A 172 -4.33 -12.67 9.93
N LEU A 173 -4.75 -13.93 10.06
CA LEU A 173 -5.40 -14.64 8.95
C LEU A 173 -6.76 -14.01 8.65
N ARG A 174 -7.27 -14.19 7.44
CA ARG A 174 -8.58 -13.64 7.03
C ARG A 174 -9.73 -14.06 7.97
N GLU A 175 -9.73 -15.30 8.46
CA GLU A 175 -10.73 -15.80 9.40
C GLU A 175 -10.55 -15.17 10.78
N GLU A 176 -9.30 -15.04 11.25
CA GLU A 176 -8.98 -14.40 12.54
C GLU A 176 -9.39 -12.92 12.53
N PHE A 177 -9.09 -12.22 11.44
CA PHE A 177 -9.48 -10.83 11.25
C PHE A 177 -11.00 -10.67 11.26
N TYR A 178 -11.73 -11.56 10.58
CA TYR A 178 -13.19 -11.53 10.59
C TYR A 178 -13.73 -11.63 12.02
N PHE A 179 -13.28 -12.61 12.82
CA PHE A 179 -13.70 -12.71 14.21
C PHE A 179 -13.25 -11.55 15.09
N ALA A 180 -12.06 -11.03 14.85
CA ALA A 180 -11.52 -9.87 15.56
C ALA A 180 -12.38 -8.63 15.32
N MET A 181 -12.86 -8.43 14.09
CA MET A 181 -13.77 -7.33 13.75
C MET A 181 -15.15 -7.47 14.42
N LEU A 182 -15.60 -8.69 14.71
CA LEU A 182 -16.86 -8.91 15.41
C LEU A 182 -16.73 -8.76 16.94
N SER A 183 -15.52 -8.59 17.49
CA SER A 183 -15.31 -8.63 18.94
C SER A 183 -15.99 -7.51 19.72
N GLU A 184 -16.35 -6.40 19.05
CA GLU A 184 -17.09 -5.29 19.65
C GLU A 184 -18.62 -5.44 19.55
N LEU A 185 -19.11 -6.50 18.87
CA LEU A 185 -20.53 -6.79 18.79
C LEU A 185 -21.01 -7.58 20.01
N PRO A 186 -22.30 -7.43 20.41
CA PRO A 186 -22.90 -8.24 21.46
C PRO A 186 -22.76 -9.74 21.17
N THR A 187 -22.53 -10.53 22.22
CA THR A 187 -22.22 -11.97 22.15
C THR A 187 -23.27 -12.81 21.40
N GLU A 188 -24.49 -12.30 21.26
CA GLU A 188 -25.62 -12.93 20.58
C GLU A 188 -25.49 -12.92 19.05
N GLU A 189 -24.68 -12.01 18.47
CA GLU A 189 -24.39 -11.91 17.02
C GLU A 189 -23.12 -12.67 16.59
N LEU A 190 -22.27 -13.06 17.54
CA LEU A 190 -21.00 -13.80 17.31
C LEU A 190 -21.22 -15.23 16.77
N ALA A 191 -22.44 -15.75 16.81
CA ALA A 191 -22.78 -17.13 16.45
C ALA A 191 -22.90 -17.40 14.93
N ILE A 192 -22.52 -16.44 14.07
CA ILE A 192 -22.86 -16.47 12.61
C ILE A 192 -21.68 -16.88 11.71
N TYR A 193 -20.50 -17.26 12.25
CA TYR A 193 -19.49 -17.86 11.39
C TYR A 193 -19.83 -19.32 11.07
N ASP A 194 -20.51 -19.53 9.94
CA ASP A 194 -20.68 -20.82 9.30
C ASP A 194 -19.73 -20.88 8.09
N PRO A 195 -18.62 -21.65 8.16
CA PRO A 195 -17.68 -21.82 7.04
C PRO A 195 -18.35 -22.36 5.76
N LYS A 196 -19.55 -22.92 5.86
CA LYS A 196 -20.32 -23.41 4.70
C LYS A 196 -21.17 -22.31 4.05
N LYS A 197 -21.36 -21.18 4.72
CA LYS A 197 -22.16 -20.03 4.22
C LYS A 197 -21.30 -18.82 3.87
N ILE A 198 -20.21 -18.60 4.59
CA ILE A 198 -19.29 -17.49 4.33
C ILE A 198 -18.17 -17.99 3.43
N THR A 199 -18.14 -17.48 2.20
CA THR A 199 -17.12 -17.84 1.21
C THR A 199 -15.85 -17.00 1.40
N GLY A 200 -14.76 -17.42 0.74
CA GLY A 200 -13.54 -16.62 0.69
C GLY A 200 -13.73 -15.24 0.05
N ASP A 201 -14.66 -15.14 -0.91
CA ASP A 201 -14.99 -13.88 -1.58
C ASP A 201 -15.73 -12.93 -0.63
N ASP A 202 -16.61 -13.46 0.23
CA ASP A 202 -17.30 -12.67 1.25
C ASP A 202 -16.32 -12.10 2.28
N LEU A 203 -15.34 -12.90 2.72
CA LEU A 203 -14.28 -12.44 3.63
C LEU A 203 -13.40 -11.37 2.97
N HIS A 204 -13.10 -11.52 1.68
CA HIS A 204 -12.35 -10.51 0.94
C HIS A 204 -13.10 -9.19 0.82
N LEU A 205 -14.40 -9.24 0.49
CA LEU A 205 -15.27 -8.07 0.47
C LEU A 205 -15.37 -7.42 1.85
N PHE A 206 -15.47 -8.22 2.92
CA PHE A 206 -15.52 -7.74 4.29
C PHE A 206 -14.27 -6.94 4.67
N VAL A 207 -13.08 -7.48 4.37
CA VAL A 207 -11.81 -6.75 4.60
C VAL A 207 -11.82 -5.41 3.88
N ILE A 208 -12.19 -5.39 2.59
CA ILE A 208 -12.22 -4.15 1.79
C ILE A 208 -13.22 -3.14 2.38
N SER A 209 -14.41 -3.58 2.77
CA SER A 209 -15.43 -2.69 3.32
C SER A 209 -15.03 -2.12 4.67
N SER A 210 -14.53 -2.97 5.58
CA SER A 210 -14.15 -2.56 6.94
C SER A 210 -12.90 -1.69 6.94
N SER A 211 -11.95 -1.93 6.04
CA SER A 211 -10.73 -1.12 5.93
C SER A 211 -10.90 0.11 5.04
N LYS A 212 -12.07 0.33 4.43
CA LYS A 212 -12.28 1.31 3.35
C LYS A 212 -11.25 1.21 2.22
N GLY A 213 -10.85 -0.01 1.88
CA GLY A 213 -9.82 -0.30 0.88
C GLY A 213 -8.38 -0.03 1.31
N LEU A 214 -8.12 0.33 2.57
CA LEU A 214 -6.77 0.54 3.11
C LEU A 214 -6.04 -0.74 3.52
N ALA A 215 -6.72 -1.89 3.52
CA ALA A 215 -6.13 -3.19 3.80
C ALA A 215 -6.37 -4.18 2.66
N GLU A 216 -5.48 -5.15 2.53
CA GLU A 216 -5.54 -6.22 1.55
C GLU A 216 -5.21 -7.59 2.17
N ILE A 217 -5.53 -8.63 1.40
CA ILE A 217 -5.16 -10.02 1.71
C ILE A 217 -3.90 -10.38 0.92
N THR A 218 -2.86 -10.84 1.61
CA THR A 218 -1.59 -11.22 0.95
C THR A 218 -1.75 -12.41 0.01
N LYS A 219 -1.02 -12.38 -1.11
CA LYS A 219 -1.02 -13.46 -2.12
C LYS A 219 -0.04 -14.57 -1.74
N SER A 220 -0.20 -15.15 -0.56
CA SER A 220 0.67 -16.22 -0.05
C SER A 220 -0.12 -17.49 0.29
N LYS A 221 0.58 -18.61 0.54
CA LYS A 221 -0.07 -19.86 0.99
C LYS A 221 -0.83 -19.68 2.31
N ASN A 222 -0.36 -18.77 3.17
CA ASN A 222 -0.96 -18.41 4.45
C ASN A 222 -1.39 -16.95 4.36
N ALA A 223 -2.44 -16.69 3.58
CA ALA A 223 -2.92 -15.34 3.31
C ALA A 223 -3.31 -14.60 4.60
N THR A 224 -2.70 -13.46 4.83
CA THR A 224 -2.87 -12.59 6.01
C THR A 224 -3.37 -11.22 5.60
N ILE A 225 -3.90 -10.47 6.56
CA ILE A 225 -4.31 -9.08 6.36
C ILE A 225 -3.12 -8.14 6.61
N GLN A 226 -2.93 -7.18 5.72
CA GLN A 226 -1.95 -6.10 5.85
C GLN A 226 -2.50 -4.80 5.27
N PHE A 227 -1.86 -3.67 5.53
CA PHE A 227 -2.18 -2.43 4.81
C PHE A 227 -1.78 -2.55 3.33
N ILE A 228 -2.52 -1.86 2.45
CA ILE A 228 -2.21 -1.81 1.01
C ILE A 228 -0.86 -1.14 0.69
N HIS A 229 -0.32 -0.38 1.65
CA HIS A 229 0.94 0.35 1.50
C HIS A 229 1.51 0.74 2.85
N GLU A 230 2.84 0.78 2.92
CA GLU A 230 3.58 1.18 4.12
C GLU A 230 3.24 2.59 4.58
N SER A 231 3.04 3.53 3.66
CA SER A 231 2.61 4.90 4.00
C SER A 231 1.26 4.96 4.74
N THR A 232 0.45 3.91 4.61
CA THR A 232 -0.76 3.76 5.42
C THR A 232 -0.35 3.44 6.86
N MET A 233 0.51 2.44 7.06
CA MET A 233 1.01 2.06 8.39
C MET A 233 1.68 3.24 9.10
N GLU A 234 2.62 3.95 8.46
CA GLU A 234 3.30 5.11 9.04
C GLU A 234 2.33 6.22 9.47
N TYR A 235 1.35 6.53 8.63
CA TYR A 235 0.34 7.53 8.97
C TYR A 235 -0.37 7.18 10.29
N TRP A 236 -0.59 5.89 10.53
CA TRP A 236 -1.24 5.41 11.74
C TRP A 236 -0.30 5.26 12.94
N SER A 237 0.94 4.83 12.71
CA SER A 237 1.96 4.63 13.76
C SER A 237 2.49 5.93 14.33
N PHE A 238 2.62 7.00 13.52
CA PHE A 238 3.17 8.29 13.95
C PHE A 238 2.11 9.38 14.22
N GLY A 239 0.84 9.08 13.93
CA GLY A 239 -0.30 9.97 14.14
C GLY A 239 -0.39 11.16 13.17
N PRO A 240 -1.57 11.80 13.06
CA PRO A 240 -1.85 12.84 12.05
C PRO A 240 -1.05 14.16 12.19
N ASN A 241 -0.16 14.27 13.17
CA ASN A 241 0.52 15.51 13.58
C ASN A 241 1.98 15.67 13.11
N LEU A 242 2.56 14.73 12.35
CA LEU A 242 3.91 14.90 11.78
C LEU A 242 3.92 15.27 10.29
N GLY A 243 2.92 16.03 9.85
CA GLY A 243 2.90 16.65 8.51
C GLY A 243 3.70 17.94 8.39
N SER A 244 4.33 18.41 9.48
CA SER A 244 4.97 19.72 9.59
C SER A 244 6.47 19.63 9.91
N SER A 245 7.26 19.11 8.97
CA SER A 245 8.66 19.46 8.71
C SER A 245 9.08 18.66 7.48
N SER A 246 9.54 19.13 6.32
CA SER A 246 9.89 20.43 5.72
C SER A 246 9.96 20.12 4.20
N ARG A 247 9.11 20.70 3.34
CA ARG A 247 9.36 21.85 2.42
C ARG A 247 10.65 21.79 1.56
N ALA A 248 10.39 22.03 0.27
CA ALA A 248 11.26 22.34 -0.88
C ALA A 248 11.89 21.14 -1.59
#